data_AF-A0A2A5AA84-F1
#
_entry.id   AF-A0A2A5AA84-F1
#
_cell.length_a   1.000
_cell.length_b   1.000
_cell.length_c   1.000
_cell.angle_alpha   90.00
_cell.angle_beta   90.00
_cell.angle_gamma   90.00
#
_symmetry.space_group_name_H-M   'P 1'
#
loop_
_entity.id
_entity.type
_entity.pdbx_description
1 polymer ?
#
loop_
_entity_poly.entity_id
_entity_poly.type
_entity_poly.pdbx_seq_one_letter_code
_entity_poly.pdbx_strand_id
1 'polypeptide(L)'
;MKFKSKLYAVIFSTLCIGLHADKVISNEKLTLKKGSFKLECMSCHRTVDKNFKKRTLIGEHEKLKVNHGDMWCFSCHDQTNRNKLKLIDGSLVDSKDVVQVCAQCHGMVKRDWDAGVHGKRTGYWNGEKEVLACIKCHDPHQPPFAPMKPFSPPRNRFGPIKKEQHKKNHH
;
A
#
# COMPACT_ATOMS: atom_id res chain seq x y z
N MET A 1 5.84 -35.77 -62.31
CA MET A 1 4.78 -36.64 -61.75
C MET A 1 4.23 -35.96 -60.49
N LYS A 2 2.95 -35.60 -60.47
CA LYS A 2 2.29 -34.85 -59.39
C LYS A 2 1.84 -35.82 -58.28
N PHE A 3 2.38 -35.72 -57.07
CA PHE A 3 1.81 -36.38 -55.89
C PHE A 3 1.02 -35.37 -55.06
N LYS A 4 -0.31 -35.51 -55.09
CA LYS A 4 -1.22 -34.88 -54.14
C LYS A 4 -1.29 -35.77 -52.90
N SER A 5 -0.99 -35.25 -51.71
CA SER A 5 -1.31 -35.90 -50.44
C SER A 5 -2.16 -34.96 -49.57
N LYS A 6 -3.23 -35.53 -49.02
CA LYS A 6 -4.32 -34.87 -48.30
C LYS A 6 -3.91 -34.48 -46.87
N LEU A 7 -4.35 -33.27 -46.49
CA LEU A 7 -4.95 -32.86 -45.21
C LEU A 7 -4.78 -33.76 -43.98
N TYR A 8 -4.07 -33.24 -42.96
CA TYR A 8 -4.44 -33.43 -41.55
C TYR A 8 -4.36 -32.08 -40.85
N ALA A 9 -5.52 -31.46 -40.63
CA ALA A 9 -5.66 -30.29 -39.78
C ALA A 9 -5.53 -30.76 -38.33
N VAL A 10 -4.38 -30.49 -37.71
CA VAL A 10 -4.22 -30.60 -36.26
C VAL A 10 -4.97 -29.41 -35.66
N ILE A 11 -6.22 -29.64 -35.26
CA ILE A 11 -6.99 -28.70 -34.45
C ILE A 11 -6.30 -28.69 -33.08
N PHE A 12 -5.33 -27.79 -32.92
CA PHE A 12 -4.71 -27.51 -31.63
C PHE A 12 -5.79 -26.93 -30.72
N SER A 13 -6.34 -27.80 -29.89
CA SER A 13 -7.12 -27.45 -28.70
C SER A 13 -6.22 -26.66 -27.76
N THR A 14 -6.08 -25.35 -28.01
CA THR A 14 -5.53 -24.38 -27.05
C THR A 14 -6.65 -23.45 -26.57
N LEU A 15 -7.80 -24.04 -26.27
CA LEU A 15 -8.82 -23.44 -25.41
C LEU A 15 -8.48 -23.73 -23.94
N CYS A 16 -7.25 -23.38 -23.51
CA CYS A 16 -6.80 -23.50 -22.13
C CYS A 16 -5.72 -22.45 -21.75
N ILE A 17 -5.64 -21.31 -22.45
CA ILE A 17 -5.01 -20.13 -21.84
C ILE A 17 -6.08 -19.51 -20.95
N GLY A 18 -6.32 -20.20 -19.84
CA GLY A 18 -7.21 -19.77 -18.79
C GLY A 18 -6.76 -18.40 -18.31
N LEU A 19 -7.76 -17.56 -18.09
CA LEU A 19 -7.73 -16.39 -17.23
C LEU A 19 -7.08 -16.74 -15.87
N HIS A 20 -5.76 -16.75 -15.81
CA HIS A 20 -5.02 -16.54 -14.57
C HIS A 20 -4.63 -15.07 -14.56
N ALA A 21 -5.64 -14.20 -14.53
CA ALA A 21 -5.45 -12.89 -13.92
C ALA A 21 -5.30 -13.17 -12.42
N ASP A 22 -4.12 -13.67 -12.03
CA ASP A 22 -3.68 -13.63 -10.65
C ASP A 22 -3.93 -12.21 -10.21
N LYS A 23 -4.73 -12.06 -9.16
CA LYS A 23 -5.15 -10.77 -8.64
C LYS A 23 -3.92 -10.12 -8.03
N VAL A 24 -3.05 -9.55 -8.87
CA VAL A 24 -1.90 -8.78 -8.46
C VAL A 24 -2.47 -7.65 -7.63
N ILE A 25 -2.15 -7.64 -6.34
CA ILE A 25 -2.53 -6.54 -5.47
C ILE A 25 -1.84 -5.32 -6.08
N SER A 26 -2.64 -4.39 -6.62
CA SER A 26 -2.15 -3.19 -7.29
C SER A 26 -2.56 -1.90 -6.60
N ASN A 27 -1.79 -0.85 -6.82
CA ASN A 27 -1.98 0.52 -6.35
C ASN A 27 -3.10 1.24 -7.09
N GLU A 28 -3.58 0.71 -8.21
CA GLU A 28 -4.71 1.27 -8.96
C GLU A 28 -5.99 1.35 -8.11
N LYS A 29 -6.15 0.42 -7.16
CA LYS A 29 -7.33 0.34 -6.28
C LYS A 29 -7.22 1.16 -4.99
N LEU A 30 -6.43 2.24 -4.95
CA LEU A 30 -6.35 3.15 -3.79
C LEU A 30 -7.55 4.12 -3.70
N THR A 31 -8.73 3.61 -4.01
CA THR A 31 -9.99 4.35 -4.06
C THR A 31 -10.87 3.90 -2.90
N LEU A 32 -11.46 4.84 -2.18
CA LEU A 32 -12.41 4.53 -1.12
C LEU A 32 -13.65 3.86 -1.74
N LYS A 33 -14.15 2.78 -1.11
CA LYS A 33 -15.33 2.04 -1.57
C LYS A 33 -16.30 1.82 -0.43
N LYS A 34 -17.59 2.04 -0.68
CA LYS A 34 -18.71 1.70 0.22
C LYS A 34 -19.63 0.75 -0.55
N GLY A 35 -19.55 -0.54 -0.25
CA GLY A 35 -20.16 -1.59 -1.08
C GLY A 35 -19.57 -1.62 -2.49
N SER A 36 -20.43 -1.63 -3.50
CA SER A 36 -20.03 -1.62 -4.92
C SER A 36 -19.66 -0.22 -5.45
N PHE A 37 -19.91 0.84 -4.69
CA PHE A 37 -19.71 2.21 -5.14
C PHE A 37 -18.30 2.72 -4.82
N LYS A 38 -17.68 3.35 -5.82
CA LYS A 38 -16.48 4.18 -5.63
C LYS A 38 -16.92 5.48 -4.95
N LEU A 39 -16.34 5.79 -3.80
CA LEU A 39 -16.63 7.00 -3.06
C LEU A 39 -15.46 7.98 -3.23
N GLU A 40 -15.74 9.08 -3.92
CA GLU A 40 -14.83 10.20 -4.08
C GLU A 40 -15.09 11.21 -2.96
N CYS A 41 -14.06 11.76 -2.33
CA CYS A 41 -14.22 12.72 -1.24
C CYS A 41 -15.13 13.89 -1.65
N MET A 42 -14.89 14.44 -2.84
CA MET A 42 -15.65 15.57 -3.38
C MET A 42 -17.12 15.24 -3.69
N SER A 43 -17.56 13.98 -3.70
CA SER A 43 -18.99 13.69 -3.87
C SER A 43 -19.82 14.28 -2.73
N CYS A 44 -19.29 14.27 -1.51
CA CYS A 44 -19.91 14.89 -0.32
C CYS A 44 -19.32 16.27 -0.01
N HIS A 45 -18.05 16.49 -0.37
CA HIS A 45 -17.29 17.67 0.03
C HIS A 45 -17.43 18.90 -0.90
N ARG A 46 -18.30 18.85 -1.92
CA ARG A 46 -18.57 19.97 -2.84
C ARG A 46 -19.05 21.24 -2.14
N THR A 47 -19.86 21.10 -1.09
CA THR A 47 -20.49 22.21 -0.36
C THR A 47 -19.94 22.36 1.06
N VAL A 48 -18.93 21.59 1.43
CA VAL A 48 -18.33 21.59 2.77
C VAL A 48 -17.08 22.45 2.76
N ASP A 49 -17.11 23.54 3.50
CA ASP A 49 -16.01 24.47 3.61
C ASP A 49 -14.72 23.82 4.16
N LYS A 50 -13.59 24.37 3.73
CA LYS A 50 -12.28 24.02 4.26
C LYS A 50 -12.14 24.56 5.67
N ASN A 51 -11.62 23.72 6.57
CA ASN A 51 -11.34 24.14 7.94
C ASN A 51 -10.05 23.48 8.44
N PHE A 52 -9.04 24.34 8.62
CA PHE A 52 -7.66 24.00 8.96
C PHE A 52 -7.43 23.69 10.43
N LYS A 53 -8.43 23.95 11.30
CA LYS A 53 -8.29 23.72 12.73
C LYS A 53 -8.49 22.25 13.07
N LYS A 54 -7.49 21.62 13.71
CA LYS A 54 -7.58 20.26 14.27
C LYS A 54 -8.75 20.21 15.27
N ARG A 55 -9.59 19.18 15.15
CA ARG A 55 -10.83 19.03 15.94
C ARG A 55 -11.32 17.58 15.93
N THR A 56 -12.22 17.26 16.86
CA THR A 56 -13.01 16.02 16.80
C THR A 56 -13.90 16.05 15.57
N LEU A 57 -13.82 14.99 14.76
CA LEU A 57 -14.63 14.84 13.56
C LEU A 57 -15.99 14.22 13.90
N ILE A 58 -17.00 14.55 13.09
CA ILE A 58 -18.38 14.11 13.27
C ILE A 58 -18.93 13.47 11.98
N GLY A 59 -20.06 12.78 12.08
CA GLY A 59 -20.71 12.11 10.94
C GLY A 59 -19.87 10.96 10.39
N GLU A 60 -19.74 10.86 9.07
CA GLU A 60 -19.00 9.76 8.39
C GLU A 60 -17.51 9.66 8.78
N HIS A 61 -16.96 10.68 9.43
CA HIS A 61 -15.56 10.71 9.87
C HIS A 61 -15.39 10.54 11.39
N GLU A 62 -16.43 10.22 12.16
CA GLU A 62 -16.37 10.12 13.64
C GLU A 62 -15.28 9.15 14.15
N LYS A 63 -14.99 8.10 13.38
CA LYS A 63 -14.00 7.07 13.73
C LYS A 63 -12.60 7.38 13.22
N LEU A 64 -12.45 8.43 12.40
CA LEU A 64 -11.17 8.81 11.83
C LEU A 64 -10.37 9.60 12.86
N LYS A 65 -9.16 9.11 13.17
CA LYS A 65 -8.21 9.79 14.05
C LYS A 65 -6.94 10.10 13.24
N VAL A 66 -6.49 11.34 13.33
CA VAL A 66 -5.26 11.80 12.67
C VAL A 66 -4.16 11.93 13.71
N ASN A 67 -3.29 10.92 13.74
CA ASN A 67 -2.17 10.73 14.66
C ASN A 67 -0.86 10.67 13.87
N HIS A 68 -0.56 11.75 13.16
CA HIS A 68 0.65 11.90 12.35
C HIS A 68 1.39 13.21 12.73
N GLY A 69 1.68 13.38 14.02
CA GLY A 69 2.21 14.62 14.59
C GLY A 69 1.17 15.76 14.59
N ASP A 70 1.61 16.97 14.26
CA ASP A 70 0.75 18.16 14.14
C ASP A 70 0.08 18.30 12.78
N MET A 71 0.22 17.28 11.91
CA MET A 71 -0.40 17.29 10.59
C MET A 71 -1.93 17.25 10.67
N TRP A 72 -2.56 17.91 9.70
CA TRP A 72 -4.00 17.93 9.52
C TRP A 72 -4.35 17.53 8.07
N CYS A 73 -5.64 17.44 7.75
CA CYS A 73 -6.12 16.92 6.46
C CYS A 73 -5.42 17.58 5.27
N PHE A 74 -5.29 18.90 5.29
CA PHE A 74 -4.74 19.70 4.19
C PHE A 74 -3.21 19.80 4.18
N SER A 75 -2.53 19.10 5.09
CA SER A 75 -1.10 18.85 4.98
C SER A 75 -0.80 17.92 3.81
N CYS A 76 -1.69 16.96 3.54
CA CYS A 76 -1.51 15.96 2.48
C CYS A 76 -2.60 16.03 1.40
N HIS A 77 -3.82 16.44 1.73
CA HIS A 77 -4.91 16.61 0.76
C HIS A 77 -4.97 18.03 0.23
N ASP A 78 -5.43 18.19 -1.00
CA ASP A 78 -5.76 19.52 -1.50
C ASP A 78 -6.99 20.12 -0.78
N GLN A 79 -6.95 21.44 -0.61
CA GLN A 79 -7.99 22.20 0.08
C GLN A 79 -9.24 22.43 -0.77
N THR A 80 -9.12 22.39 -2.10
CA THR A 80 -10.22 22.65 -3.06
C THR A 80 -10.77 21.37 -3.66
N ASN A 81 -9.90 20.40 -3.93
CA ASN A 81 -10.23 19.10 -4.50
C ASN A 81 -9.62 17.99 -3.64
N ARG A 82 -10.36 17.58 -2.62
CA ARG A 82 -9.92 16.58 -1.63
C ARG A 82 -9.70 15.18 -2.22
N ASN A 83 -10.05 14.95 -3.49
CA ASN A 83 -9.71 13.72 -4.22
C ASN A 83 -8.22 13.68 -4.65
N LYS A 84 -7.54 14.84 -4.63
CA LYS A 84 -6.12 14.96 -4.95
C LYS A 84 -5.30 15.10 -3.67
N LEU A 85 -4.07 14.62 -3.74
CA LEU A 85 -3.05 14.88 -2.75
C LEU A 85 -2.22 16.09 -3.19
N LYS A 86 -1.68 16.81 -2.21
CA LYS A 86 -0.90 18.02 -2.42
C LYS A 86 0.51 17.79 -1.90
N LEU A 87 1.51 18.12 -2.70
CA LEU A 87 2.91 18.15 -2.29
C LEU A 87 3.23 19.44 -1.51
N ILE A 88 4.36 19.47 -0.81
CA ILE A 88 4.82 20.66 -0.05
C ILE A 88 4.92 21.92 -0.94
N ASP A 89 5.30 21.78 -2.21
CA ASP A 89 5.38 22.90 -3.16
C ASP A 89 4.01 23.35 -3.70
N GLY A 90 2.93 22.69 -3.30
CA GLY A 90 1.56 22.96 -3.74
C GLY A 90 1.11 22.20 -4.98
N SER A 91 1.99 21.47 -5.66
CA SER A 91 1.60 20.64 -6.81
C SER A 91 0.68 19.50 -6.39
N LEU A 92 -0.17 19.05 -7.32
CA LEU A 92 -1.20 18.05 -7.06
C LEU A 92 -0.87 16.71 -7.72
N VAL A 93 -1.05 15.63 -6.97
CA VAL A 93 -0.86 14.25 -7.44
C VAL A 93 -2.09 13.39 -7.14
N ASP A 94 -2.22 12.29 -7.88
CA ASP A 94 -3.27 11.31 -7.65
C ASP A 94 -2.97 10.39 -6.46
N SER A 95 -4.01 9.79 -5.88
CA SER A 95 -3.85 8.86 -4.75
C SER A 95 -2.95 7.65 -5.06
N LYS A 96 -2.82 7.26 -6.33
CA LYS A 96 -1.89 6.21 -6.77
C LYS A 96 -0.42 6.60 -6.55
N ASP A 97 -0.14 7.91 -6.57
CA ASP A 97 1.19 8.51 -6.45
C ASP A 97 1.49 8.95 -5.00
N VAL A 98 0.72 8.47 -4.01
CA VAL A 98 0.87 8.79 -2.58
C VAL A 98 2.29 8.58 -2.04
N VAL A 99 3.07 7.67 -2.64
CA VAL A 99 4.47 7.46 -2.29
C VAL A 99 5.29 8.76 -2.43
N GLN A 100 4.98 9.59 -3.43
CA GLN A 100 5.65 10.88 -3.64
C GLN A 100 5.39 11.84 -2.48
N VAL A 101 4.16 11.87 -1.95
CA VAL A 101 3.77 12.70 -0.79
C VAL A 101 4.54 12.25 0.45
N CYS A 102 4.56 10.94 0.74
CA CYS A 102 5.26 10.40 1.90
C CYS A 102 6.77 10.64 1.83
N ALA A 103 7.36 10.56 0.63
CA ALA A 103 8.79 10.70 0.41
C ALA A 103 9.34 12.10 0.77
N GLN A 104 8.48 13.13 0.80
CA GLN A 104 8.91 14.49 1.14
C GLN A 104 9.43 14.61 2.57
N CYS A 105 8.98 13.73 3.47
CA CYS A 105 9.45 13.66 4.86
C CYS A 105 10.15 12.33 5.18
N HIS A 106 9.72 11.21 4.59
CA HIS A 106 10.24 9.88 4.86
C HIS A 106 11.27 9.42 3.83
N GLY A 107 12.29 10.25 3.58
CA GLY A 107 13.30 10.00 2.54
C GLY A 107 14.07 8.69 2.70
N MET A 108 14.44 8.31 3.93
CA MET A 108 15.13 7.03 4.17
C MET A 108 14.24 5.82 3.82
N VAL A 109 12.96 5.87 4.20
CA VAL A 109 11.99 4.81 3.86
C VAL A 109 11.76 4.76 2.35
N LYS A 110 11.70 5.92 1.68
CA LYS A 110 11.60 5.98 0.22
C LYS A 110 12.80 5.35 -0.47
N ARG A 111 14.02 5.66 -0.04
CA ARG A 111 15.25 5.04 -0.57
C ARG A 111 15.20 3.52 -0.43
N ASP A 112 14.79 3.03 0.74
CA ASP A 112 14.70 1.59 0.99
C ASP A 112 13.55 0.95 0.18
N TRP A 113 12.47 1.70 -0.09
CA TRP A 113 11.37 1.29 -0.95
C TRP A 113 11.78 1.20 -2.42
N ASP A 114 12.60 2.14 -2.92
CA ASP A 114 13.16 2.10 -4.28
C ASP A 114 14.08 0.89 -4.47
N ALA A 115 14.92 0.61 -3.46
CA ALA A 115 15.73 -0.61 -3.42
C ALA A 115 14.86 -1.89 -3.25
N GLY A 116 13.61 -1.73 -2.81
CA GLY A 116 12.66 -2.78 -2.43
C GLY A 116 13.10 -3.63 -1.25
N VAL A 117 13.87 -3.02 -0.36
CA VAL A 117 14.05 -3.45 1.03
C VAL A 117 12.77 -3.15 1.82
N HIS A 118 12.08 -2.07 1.46
CA HIS A 118 10.80 -1.66 2.02
C HIS A 118 9.68 -1.77 0.97
N GLY A 119 8.44 -1.99 1.43
CA GLY A 119 7.30 -2.25 0.54
C GLY A 119 7.31 -3.67 -0.03
N LYS A 120 6.12 -4.18 -0.37
CA LYS A 120 5.98 -5.53 -0.94
C LYS A 120 6.03 -5.45 -2.46
N ARG A 121 6.89 -6.26 -3.08
CA ARG A 121 6.88 -6.52 -4.53
C ARG A 121 5.88 -7.63 -4.86
N THR A 122 5.03 -7.38 -5.85
CA THR A 122 4.06 -8.33 -6.39
C THR A 122 4.27 -8.45 -7.91
N GLY A 123 3.68 -9.47 -8.53
CA GLY A 123 3.84 -9.76 -9.96
C GLY A 123 4.80 -10.91 -10.23
N TYR A 124 5.34 -10.96 -11.45
CA TYR A 124 6.14 -12.10 -11.93
C TYR A 124 7.61 -11.96 -11.58
N TRP A 125 8.29 -13.09 -11.38
CA TRP A 125 9.74 -13.10 -11.13
C TRP A 125 10.54 -12.50 -12.30
N ASN A 126 10.17 -12.82 -13.54
CA ASN A 126 10.83 -12.42 -14.78
C ASN A 126 9.96 -11.54 -15.69
N GLY A 127 8.94 -10.89 -15.15
CA GLY A 127 8.00 -10.06 -15.91
C GLY A 127 7.63 -8.80 -15.17
N GLU A 128 6.43 -8.29 -15.45
CA GLU A 128 5.91 -7.10 -14.78
C GLU A 128 5.84 -7.29 -13.27
N LYS A 129 6.31 -6.25 -12.57
CA LYS A 129 6.35 -6.19 -11.12
C LYS A 129 5.75 -4.88 -10.68
N GLU A 130 5.05 -4.92 -9.56
CA GLU A 130 4.54 -3.75 -8.89
C GLU A 130 5.07 -3.70 -7.47
N VAL A 131 5.36 -2.50 -6.97
CA VAL A 131 5.70 -2.27 -5.58
C VAL A 131 4.50 -1.63 -4.90
N LEU A 132 3.98 -2.26 -3.86
CA LEU A 132 2.84 -1.72 -3.12
C LEU A 132 3.18 -0.36 -2.50
N ALA A 133 2.25 0.58 -2.61
CA ALA A 133 2.34 1.88 -1.97
C ALA A 133 2.26 1.78 -0.44
N CYS A 134 2.76 2.81 0.24
CA CYS A 134 2.85 2.87 1.71
C CYS A 134 1.52 2.52 2.40
N ILE A 135 0.42 3.06 1.86
CA ILE A 135 -0.92 2.95 2.44
C ILE A 135 -1.60 1.59 2.21
N LYS A 136 -0.93 0.65 1.51
CA LYS A 136 -1.39 -0.74 1.41
C LYS A 136 -1.11 -1.53 2.68
N CYS A 137 -0.12 -1.09 3.46
CA CYS A 137 0.26 -1.73 4.71
C CYS A 137 0.02 -0.80 5.91
N HIS A 138 0.27 0.50 5.77
CA HIS A 138 0.07 1.49 6.83
C HIS A 138 -1.27 2.22 6.69
N ASP A 139 -1.88 2.59 7.81
CA ASP A 139 -2.94 3.62 7.81
C ASP A 139 -2.27 5.00 7.65
N PRO A 140 -2.54 5.77 6.58
CA PRO A 140 -1.93 7.08 6.40
C PRO A 140 -2.25 8.09 7.51
N HIS A 141 -3.36 7.91 8.24
CA HIS A 141 -3.75 8.79 9.34
C HIS A 141 -3.20 8.34 10.68
N GLN A 142 -2.73 7.09 10.78
CA GLN A 142 -2.03 6.56 11.94
C GLN A 142 -0.96 5.55 11.50
N PRO A 143 0.15 6.02 10.87
CA PRO A 143 1.09 5.12 10.20
C PRO A 143 1.77 4.08 11.08
N PRO A 144 2.19 4.39 12.33
CA PRO A 144 2.85 3.39 13.17
C PRO A 144 1.94 2.19 13.44
N PHE A 145 2.48 0.98 13.26
CA PHE A 145 1.79 -0.23 13.65
C PHE A 145 1.59 -0.29 15.16
N ALA A 146 0.46 -0.83 15.59
CA ALA A 146 0.26 -1.17 16.99
C ALA A 146 1.31 -2.20 17.42
N PRO A 147 1.95 -2.04 18.60
CA PRO A 147 2.85 -3.04 19.13
C PRO A 147 2.13 -4.39 19.23
N MET A 148 2.72 -5.44 18.66
CA MET A 148 2.25 -6.80 18.82
C MET A 148 3.09 -7.52 19.86
N LYS A 149 2.43 -8.26 20.76
CA LYS A 149 3.12 -9.15 21.67
C LYS A 149 3.78 -10.27 20.85
N PRO A 150 5.09 -10.50 20.98
CA PRO A 150 5.73 -11.61 20.28
C PRO A 150 5.10 -12.93 20.73
N PHE A 151 4.99 -13.87 19.80
CA PHE A 151 4.63 -15.25 20.14
C PHE A 151 5.70 -15.86 21.04
N SER A 152 5.30 -16.89 21.80
CA SER A 152 6.26 -17.69 22.57
C SER A 152 7.39 -18.17 21.66
N PRO A 153 8.65 -18.19 22.14
CA PRO A 153 9.78 -18.65 21.32
C PRO A 153 9.51 -20.06 20.80
N PRO A 154 10.04 -20.41 19.61
CA PRO A 154 9.89 -21.75 19.08
C PRO A 154 10.45 -22.76 20.09
N ARG A 155 9.77 -23.90 20.22
CA ARG A 155 10.30 -25.00 21.04
C ARG A 155 11.63 -25.42 20.46
N ASN A 156 12.69 -25.37 21.27
CA ASN A 156 13.97 -25.92 20.87
C ASN A 156 13.82 -27.43 20.70
N ARG A 157 14.22 -27.93 19.53
CA ARG A 157 14.32 -29.37 19.28
C ARG A 157 15.43 -30.05 20.10
N PHE A 158 16.29 -29.25 20.75
CA PHE A 158 17.47 -29.70 21.49
C PHE A 158 17.36 -29.52 23.01
N GLY A 159 16.17 -29.16 23.54
CA GLY A 159 15.98 -28.88 24.97
C GLY A 159 16.51 -27.50 25.39
N PRO A 160 16.18 -27.03 26.60
CA PRO A 160 16.47 -25.67 27.07
C PRO A 160 17.94 -25.31 26.92
N ILE A 161 18.21 -24.22 26.19
CA ILE A 161 19.55 -23.60 26.18
C ILE A 161 19.79 -23.10 27.60
N LYS A 162 20.75 -23.69 28.30
CA LYS A 162 21.21 -23.17 29.60
C LYS A 162 21.66 -21.73 29.35
N LYS A 163 21.01 -20.76 30.02
CA LYS A 163 21.44 -19.36 29.96
C LYS A 163 22.81 -19.28 30.62
N GLU A 164 23.86 -19.29 29.82
CA GLU A 164 25.20 -18.98 30.32
C GLU A 164 25.21 -17.49 30.64
N GLN A 165 25.39 -17.18 31.92
CA GLN A 165 25.51 -15.81 32.38
C GLN A 165 26.77 -15.22 31.78
N HIS A 166 26.63 -14.42 30.72
CA HIS A 166 27.70 -13.52 30.29
C HIS A 166 28.00 -12.59 31.48
N LYS A 167 29.04 -12.93 32.26
CA LYS A 167 29.65 -12.02 33.23
C LYS A 167 30.11 -10.80 32.45
N LYS A 168 29.42 -9.68 32.66
CA LYS A 168 29.88 -8.37 32.21
C LYS A 168 31.15 -8.02 32.98
N ASN A 169 32.30 -8.27 32.39
CA ASN A 169 33.53 -7.61 32.81
C ASN A 169 33.59 -6.28 32.06
N HIS A 170 33.01 -5.23 32.65
CA HIS A 170 33.35 -3.85 32.29
C HIS A 170 34.27 -3.33 33.39
N HIS A 171 35.48 -2.94 32.97
CA HIS A 171 36.45 -2.20 33.76
C HIS A 171 35.94 -0.78 34.04
#